data_AF-A0AAD7MPR8-F1
#
_entry.id   AF-A0AAD7MPR8-F1
#
_cell.length_a   1.000
_cell.length_b   1.000
_cell.length_c   1.000
_cell.angle_alpha   90.00
_cell.angle_beta   90.00
_cell.angle_gamma   90.00
#
_symmetry.space_group_name_H-M   'P 1'
#
loop_
_entity.id
_entity.type
_entity.pdbx_description
1 polymer ?
#
loop_
_entity_poly.entity_id
_entity_poly.type
_entity_poly.pdbx_seq_one_letter_code
_entity_poly.pdbx_strand_id
1 'polypeptide(L)'
;MQDYTGTQFRTVSTCLESIAPREANSRGIIGLVNGYIGTVEAQGRGTLHLHILFWLAGSPTSELMQASLQSESFQAKILAYIKKTIRADIKAHDGPTVVALTKTPSVAYSRPPDPCKPHYKL
;
A
#
# COMPACT_ATOMS: atom_id res chain seq x y z
N MET A 1 -1.67 5.43 30.03
CA MET A 1 -2.37 5.20 28.75
C MET A 1 -1.92 6.32 27.82
N GLN A 2 -0.97 6.06 26.92
CA GLN A 2 -0.49 7.05 25.97
C GLN A 2 -1.58 7.34 24.93
N ASP A 3 -1.83 8.61 24.65
CA ASP A 3 -2.84 9.05 23.71
C ASP A 3 -2.34 8.84 22.27
N TYR A 4 -2.41 7.60 21.80
CA TYR A 4 -1.93 7.19 20.47
C TYR A 4 -2.81 7.70 19.33
N THR A 5 -4.04 8.10 19.62
CA THR A 5 -5.03 8.45 18.60
C THR A 5 -4.66 9.76 17.90
N GLY A 6 -4.39 10.83 18.65
CA GLY A 6 -4.09 12.15 18.09
C GLY A 6 -2.80 12.22 17.26
N THR A 7 -1.79 11.43 17.62
CA THR A 7 -0.50 11.42 16.91
C THR A 7 -0.59 10.66 15.58
N GLN A 8 -1.27 9.51 15.58
CA GLN A 8 -1.41 8.67 14.39
C GLN A 8 -2.25 9.35 13.30
N PHE A 9 -3.34 10.03 13.65
CA PHE A 9 -4.14 10.78 12.68
C PHE A 9 -3.37 11.95 12.03
N ARG A 10 -2.54 12.65 12.81
CA ARG A 10 -1.69 13.73 12.27
C ARG A 10 -0.67 13.22 11.26
N THR A 11 -0.02 12.09 11.56
CA THR A 11 0.92 11.46 10.62
C THR A 11 0.26 11.09 9.29
N VAL A 12 -0.94 10.50 9.32
CA VAL A 12 -1.68 10.14 8.10
C VAL A 12 -2.02 11.37 7.26
N SER A 13 -2.48 12.45 7.87
CA SER A 13 -2.83 13.69 7.16
C SER A 13 -1.62 14.31 6.46
N THR A 14 -0.47 14.41 7.14
CA THR A 14 0.75 14.97 6.55
C THR A 14 1.30 14.11 5.41
N CYS A 15 1.23 12.78 5.54
CA CYS A 15 1.60 11.89 4.45
C CYS A 15 0.69 12.08 3.23
N LEU A 16 -0.62 12.24 3.42
CA LEU A 16 -1.57 12.48 2.34
C LEU A 16 -1.29 13.78 1.59
N GLU A 17 -0.89 14.86 2.28
CA GLU A 17 -0.54 16.12 1.62
C GLU A 17 0.69 16.00 0.72
N SER A 18 1.66 15.16 1.08
CA SER A 18 2.84 14.89 0.23
C SER A 18 2.49 13.99 -0.96
N ILE A 19 1.58 13.03 -0.77
CA ILE A 19 1.16 12.07 -1.80
C ILE A 19 0.22 12.72 -2.81
N ALA A 20 -0.80 13.42 -2.32
CA ALA A 20 -1.91 13.99 -3.06
C ALA A 20 -2.34 15.33 -2.43
N PRO A 21 -1.58 16.41 -2.69
CA PRO A 21 -1.86 17.71 -2.10
C PRO A 21 -3.25 18.22 -2.51
N ARG A 22 -3.94 18.88 -1.57
CA ARG A 22 -5.33 19.37 -1.76
C ARG A 22 -5.42 20.57 -2.69
N GLU A 23 -4.31 21.28 -2.93
CA GLU A 23 -4.31 22.45 -3.80
C GLU A 23 -4.57 22.05 -5.25
N ALA A 24 -5.50 22.77 -5.88
CA ALA A 24 -5.80 22.59 -7.30
C ALA A 24 -4.53 22.77 -8.15
N ASN A 25 -4.31 21.85 -9.08
CA ASN A 25 -3.14 21.81 -9.97
C ASN A 25 -1.77 21.55 -9.30
N SER A 26 -1.74 21.20 -8.01
CA SER A 26 -0.51 20.73 -7.37
C SER A 26 -0.24 19.26 -7.74
N ARG A 27 1.01 18.94 -8.09
CA ARG A 27 1.43 17.55 -8.35
C ARG A 27 2.08 16.98 -7.10
N GLY A 28 1.44 15.95 -6.55
CA GLY A 28 2.04 15.13 -5.49
C GLY A 28 2.98 14.09 -6.06
N ILE A 29 3.49 13.23 -5.17
CA ILE A 29 4.41 12.14 -5.54
C ILE A 29 3.80 11.21 -6.60
N ILE A 30 2.48 10.99 -6.55
CA ILE A 30 1.75 10.13 -7.50
C ILE A 30 1.23 10.87 -8.74
N GLY A 31 1.55 12.15 -8.88
CA GLY A 31 1.08 13.01 -9.96
C GLY A 31 -0.08 13.92 -9.54
N LEU A 32 -0.87 14.34 -10.52
CA LEU A 32 -2.04 15.19 -10.28
C LEU A 32 -3.24 14.31 -9.90
N VAL A 33 -3.87 14.62 -8.77
CA VAL A 33 -4.97 13.84 -8.19
C VAL A 33 -6.27 14.63 -8.31
N ASN A 34 -7.27 14.05 -8.98
CA ASN A 34 -8.62 14.62 -9.08
C ASN A 34 -9.44 14.38 -7.81
N GLY A 35 -9.12 13.32 -7.07
CA GLY A 35 -9.75 12.98 -5.80
C GLY A 35 -9.18 11.71 -5.19
N TYR A 36 -9.51 11.45 -3.93
CA TYR A 36 -9.18 10.21 -3.23
C TYR A 36 -10.25 9.85 -2.21
N ILE A 37 -10.33 8.57 -1.87
CA ILE A 37 -11.06 8.07 -0.70
C ILE A 37 -10.11 7.17 0.09
N GLY A 38 -10.11 7.31 1.41
CA GLY A 38 -9.25 6.52 2.29
C GLY A 38 -9.98 6.07 3.54
N THR A 39 -9.68 4.87 4.00
CA THR A 39 -10.16 4.31 5.27
C THR A 39 -8.97 3.80 6.08
N VAL A 40 -9.09 3.91 7.40
CA VAL A 40 -8.09 3.38 8.35
C VAL A 40 -8.72 2.19 9.03
N GLU A 41 -8.03 1.05 8.99
CA GLU A 41 -8.44 -0.19 9.65
C GLU A 41 -7.37 -0.62 10.64
N ALA A 42 -7.79 -1.12 11.81
CA ALA A 42 -6.86 -1.74 12.74
C ALA A 42 -6.54 -3.15 12.24
N GLN A 43 -5.32 -3.34 11.75
CA GLN A 43 -4.81 -4.67 11.41
C GLN A 43 -4.25 -5.35 12.66
N GLY A 44 -4.24 -6.69 12.66
CA GLY A 44 -3.82 -7.52 13.80
C GLY A 44 -2.57 -6.98 14.53
N ARG A 45 -2.56 -7.12 15.86
CA ARG A 45 -1.56 -6.55 16.78
C ARG A 45 -1.60 -5.02 16.96
N GLY A 46 -2.70 -4.35 16.58
CA GLY A 46 -2.96 -2.95 16.94
C GLY A 46 -2.26 -1.93 16.04
N THR A 47 -1.82 -2.32 14.85
CA THR A 47 -1.24 -1.40 13.87
C THR A 47 -2.33 -0.85 12.95
N LEU A 48 -2.31 0.45 12.66
CA LEU A 48 -3.21 1.05 11.68
C LEU A 48 -2.74 0.72 10.26
N HIS A 49 -3.67 0.25 9.44
CA HIS A 49 -3.48 0.02 8.01
C HIS A 49 -4.38 0.98 7.23
N LEU A 50 -3.79 1.64 6.23
CA LEU A 50 -4.43 2.69 5.47
C LEU A 50 -4.78 2.14 4.07
N HIS A 51 -6.06 2.02 3.78
CA HIS A 51 -6.58 1.68 2.46
C HIS A 51 -6.95 2.96 1.74
N ILE A 52 -6.32 3.26 0.59
CA ILE A 52 -6.61 4.47 -0.19
C ILE A 52 -6.83 4.12 -1.66
N LEU A 53 -7.84 4.75 -2.26
CA LEU A 53 -8.04 4.79 -3.70
C LEU A 53 -7.86 6.22 -4.20
N PHE A 54 -7.05 6.39 -5.25
CA PHE A 54 -6.77 7.67 -5.89
C PHE A 54 -7.34 7.71 -7.32
N TRP A 55 -7.89 8.84 -7.71
CA TRP A 55 -8.24 9.15 -9.09
C TRP A 55 -7.21 10.12 -9.64
N LEU A 56 -6.33 9.65 -10.52
CA LEU A 56 -5.29 10.48 -11.13
C LEU A 56 -5.82 11.16 -12.39
N ALA A 57 -5.41 12.42 -12.60
CA ALA A 57 -5.68 13.13 -13.84
C ALA A 57 -4.87 12.50 -14.98
N GLY A 58 -5.53 12.18 -16.09
CA GLY A 58 -4.87 11.59 -17.26
C GLY A 58 -4.46 10.13 -17.07
N SER A 59 -5.02 9.42 -16.09
CA SER A 59 -4.84 7.96 -16.00
C SER A 59 -5.32 7.27 -17.29
N PRO A 60 -4.54 6.35 -17.86
CA PRO A 60 -4.98 5.55 -19.01
C PRO A 60 -6.15 4.66 -18.62
N THR A 61 -6.97 4.27 -19.60
CA THR A 61 -8.00 3.24 -19.37
C THR A 61 -7.35 1.90 -19.05
N SER A 62 -8.15 0.95 -18.53
CA SER A 62 -7.66 -0.40 -18.22
C SER A 62 -7.03 -1.06 -19.45
N GLU A 63 -7.66 -0.93 -20.61
CA GLU A 63 -7.19 -1.51 -21.87
C GLU A 63 -5.87 -0.87 -22.31
N LEU A 64 -5.78 0.46 -22.27
CA LEU A 64 -4.58 1.19 -22.64
C LEU A 64 -3.43 0.89 -21.67
N MET A 65 -3.71 0.75 -20.37
CA MET A 65 -2.72 0.35 -19.38
C MET A 65 -2.20 -1.06 -19.66
N GLN A 66 -3.09 -2.02 -19.92
CA GLN A 66 -2.70 -3.41 -20.25
C GLN A 66 -1.84 -3.48 -21.50
N ALA A 67 -2.21 -2.74 -22.55
CA ALA A 67 -1.43 -2.63 -23.77
C ALA A 67 -0.06 -1.96 -23.53
N SER A 68 -0.05 -0.86 -22.77
CA SER A 68 1.19 -0.13 -22.45
C SER A 68 2.15 -1.00 -21.64
N LEU A 69 1.64 -1.81 -20.71
CA LEU A 69 2.42 -2.75 -19.92
C LEU A 69 3.07 -3.87 -20.75
N GLN A 70 2.71 -4.07 -22.02
CA GLN A 70 3.43 -4.97 -22.92
C GLN A 70 4.70 -4.33 -23.50
N SER A 71 4.87 -3.01 -23.40
CA SER A 71 6.06 -2.31 -23.89
C SER A 71 7.16 -2.28 -22.83
N GLU A 72 8.35 -2.78 -23.17
CA GLU A 72 9.54 -2.70 -22.31
C GLU A 72 9.83 -1.26 -21.86
N SER A 73 9.67 -0.30 -22.77
CA SER A 73 9.93 1.11 -22.48
C SER A 73 9.01 1.68 -21.38
N PHE A 74 7.75 1.23 -21.36
CA PHE A 74 6.77 1.65 -20.35
C PHE A 74 6.97 0.90 -19.04
N GLN A 75 7.24 -0.42 -19.10
CA GLN A 75 7.61 -1.21 -17.93
C GLN A 75 8.82 -0.61 -17.21
N ALA A 76 9.87 -0.22 -17.94
CA ALA A 76 11.05 0.42 -17.37
C ALA A 76 10.72 1.72 -16.64
N LYS A 77 9.82 2.55 -17.20
CA LYS A 77 9.33 3.78 -16.55
C LYS A 77 8.59 3.48 -15.26
N ILE A 78 7.68 2.50 -15.26
CA ILE A 78 6.92 2.08 -14.07
C ILE A 78 7.86 1.52 -12.99
N LEU A 79 8.82 0.68 -13.36
CA LEU A 79 9.81 0.14 -12.43
C LEU A 79 10.67 1.25 -11.81
N ALA A 80 11.14 2.20 -12.61
CA ALA A 80 11.90 3.35 -12.12
C ALA A 80 11.07 4.19 -11.14
N TYR A 81 9.80 4.42 -11.47
CA TYR A 81 8.86 5.13 -10.60
C TYR A 81 8.63 4.39 -9.27
N ILE A 82 8.35 3.08 -9.29
CA ILE A 82 8.15 2.26 -8.09
C ILE A 82 9.40 2.29 -7.21
N LYS A 83 10.59 2.07 -7.78
CA LYS A 83 11.87 2.08 -7.02
C LYS A 83 12.17 3.42 -6.36
N LYS A 84 11.78 4.53 -7.00
CA LYS A 84 12.01 5.88 -6.47
C LYS A 84 11.02 6.24 -5.36
N THR A 85 9.79 5.75 -5.46
CA THR A 85 8.64 6.20 -4.67
C THR A 85 8.29 5.27 -3.51
N ILE A 86 8.40 3.96 -3.72
CA ILE A 86 8.01 2.94 -2.76
C ILE A 86 9.28 2.34 -2.16
N ARG A 87 9.44 2.51 -0.84
CA ARG A 87 10.50 1.88 -0.06
C ARG A 87 9.87 1.10 1.07
N ALA A 88 10.15 -0.20 1.11
CA ALA A 88 9.89 -1.00 2.30
C ALA A 88 11.12 -0.87 3.20
N ASP A 89 10.93 -0.33 4.41
CA ASP A 89 11.97 -0.30 5.43
C ASP A 89 11.53 -1.19 6.59
N ILE A 90 12.35 -2.19 6.90
CA ILE A 90 12.23 -2.98 8.13
C ILE A 90 13.42 -2.53 8.96
N LYS A 91 13.16 -1.56 9.85
CA LYS A 91 14.19 -0.98 10.71
C LYS A 91 15.01 -2.10 11.38
N ALA A 92 16.33 -1.96 11.32
CA ALA A 92 17.35 -2.87 11.89
C ALA A 92 17.61 -4.21 11.15
N HIS A 93 17.04 -4.43 9.96
CA HIS A 93 17.32 -5.64 9.18
C HIS A 93 17.66 -5.31 7.72
N ASP A 94 18.77 -5.87 7.21
CA ASP A 94 19.13 -5.78 5.80
C ASP A 94 18.29 -6.76 4.95
N GLY A 95 18.29 -6.56 3.62
CA GLY A 95 17.54 -7.40 2.69
C GLY A 95 17.78 -8.91 2.88
N PRO A 96 19.03 -9.38 3.00
CA PRO A 96 19.34 -10.77 3.30
C PRO A 96 18.74 -11.26 4.62
N THR A 97 18.83 -10.45 5.69
CA THR A 97 18.25 -10.79 7.00
C THR A 97 16.74 -10.92 6.89
N VAL A 98 16.07 -9.99 6.21
CA VAL A 98 14.61 -10.03 6.00
C VAL A 98 14.19 -11.30 5.26
N VAL A 99 14.92 -11.70 4.23
CA VAL A 99 14.64 -12.94 3.48
C VAL A 99 14.87 -14.19 4.35
N ALA A 100 15.84 -14.14 5.26
CA ALA A 100 16.15 -15.22 6.20
C ALA A 100 15.19 -15.30 7.40
N LEU A 101 14.37 -14.27 7.66
CA LEU A 101 13.38 -14.30 8.74
C LEU A 101 12.39 -15.46 8.54
N THR A 102 12.17 -16.23 9.60
CA THR A 102 11.20 -17.33 9.59
C THR A 102 9.80 -16.77 9.36
N LYS A 103 9.22 -17.09 8.20
CA LYS A 103 7.86 -16.71 7.83
C LYS A 103 6.89 -17.38 8.81
N THR A 104 6.32 -16.59 9.71
CA THR A 104 5.23 -17.08 10.57
C THR A 104 3.91 -16.79 9.84
N PRO A 105 3.15 -17.80 9.38
CA PRO A 105 1.87 -17.55 8.76
C PRO A 105 0.94 -16.90 9.78
N SER A 106 0.51 -15.67 9.49
CA SER A 106 -0.54 -15.01 10.25
C SER A 106 -1.84 -15.76 10.00
N VAL A 107 -2.52 -16.19 11.08
CA VAL A 107 -3.83 -16.85 11.04
C VAL A 107 -4.84 -16.05 10.20
N ALA A 108 -4.72 -14.72 10.14
CA ALA A 108 -5.60 -13.84 9.38
C ALA A 108 -5.49 -13.96 7.84
N TYR A 109 -4.46 -14.62 7.32
CA TYR A 109 -4.27 -14.86 5.88
C TYR A 109 -4.32 -16.33 5.48
N SER A 110 -4.64 -17.23 6.41
CA SER A 110 -4.89 -18.62 6.07
C SER A 110 -6.22 -18.71 5.33
N ARG A 111 -6.26 -19.47 4.21
CA ARG A 111 -7.54 -19.93 3.65
C ARG A 111 -8.34 -20.54 4.80
N PRO A 112 -9.65 -20.22 4.95
CA PRO A 112 -10.47 -20.86 5.96
C PRO A 112 -10.23 -22.37 5.91
N PRO A 113 -10.00 -23.02 7.06
CA PRO A 113 -9.75 -24.44 7.07
C PRO A 113 -10.89 -25.13 6.33
N ASP A 114 -10.54 -26.03 5.40
CA ASP A 114 -11.51 -26.65 4.51
C ASP A 114 -12.50 -27.48 5.34
N PRO A 115 -13.80 -27.11 5.37
CA PRO A 115 -14.80 -27.78 6.20
C PRO A 115 -15.04 -29.22 5.78
N CYS A 116 -14.62 -29.61 4.56
CA CYS A 116 -14.76 -30.97 4.05
C CYS A 116 -13.60 -31.90 4.45
N LYS A 117 -12.57 -31.40 5.16
CA LYS A 117 -11.46 -32.25 5.61
C LYS A 117 -11.80 -32.98 6.91
N PRO A 118 -11.40 -34.26 7.07
CA PRO A 118 -11.72 -35.09 8.24
C PRO A 118 -11.13 -34.57 9.57
N HIS A 119 -10.26 -33.57 9.54
CA HIS A 119 -9.63 -32.96 10.72
C HIS A 119 -10.07 -31.50 10.95
N TYR A 120 -11.11 -31.02 10.25
CA TYR A 120 -11.71 -29.72 10.52
C TYR A 120 -12.37 -29.74 11.91
N LYS A 121 -11.90 -28.86 12.81
CA LYS A 121 -12.50 -28.64 14.11
C LYS A 121 -13.09 -27.23 14.14
N LEU A 122 -14.35 -27.14 14.58
CA LEU A 122 -15.04 -25.89 14.89
C LEU A 122 -14.42 -25.21 16.13
#